data_AF-Q56WT9-F1
#
_entry.id   AF-Q56WT9-F1
#
_cell.length_a   1.000
_cell.length_b   1.000
_cell.length_c   1.000
_cell.angle_alpha   90.00
_cell.angle_beta   90.00
_cell.angle_gamma   90.00
#
_symmetry.space_group_name_H-M   'P 1'
#
loop_
_entity.id
_entity.type
_entity.pdbx_description
1 polymer ?
#
loop_
_entity_poly.entity_id
_entity_poly.type
_entity_poly.pdbx_seq_one_letter_code
_entity_poly.pdbx_strand_id
1 'polypeptide(L)'
;MPKDLNIYVTTASNAQESSYGTYCPGMNPSPPSEYITCLGDLYSVAWMEDSETHNLKKETIKQQYHTVKMRTSNYNTYSGGSHVMEYGNNSIKSEKLYLYQGFDPATVNLPLNELPVKSKIGVVNQRDADLLFLWHMYRTSEDGSRKKDDTLEELTETTRHRKHLDASVELIATILFGPTMNVLNLVREPGLPLVDDWECLKSMVRVFEEHCGSLTQYGMKHMRAFANVCNNGVSKELMEEASTAACGGYSEARYTVHPSILGYSA
;
A
#
# COMPACT_ATOMS: atom_id res chain seq x y z
N MET A 1 8.22 -9.63 14.00
CA MET A 1 7.18 -9.52 15.05
C MET A 1 7.23 -10.74 15.96
N PRO A 2 7.67 -10.59 17.21
CA PRO A 2 7.65 -11.69 18.20
C PRO A 2 6.22 -12.14 18.55
N LYS A 3 6.09 -13.32 19.16
CA LYS A 3 4.78 -13.92 19.54
C LYS A 3 4.48 -13.88 21.04
N ASP A 4 5.39 -13.31 21.83
CA ASP A 4 5.41 -13.29 23.30
C ASP A 4 5.09 -11.90 23.89
N LEU A 5 4.66 -10.95 23.06
CA LEU A 5 4.32 -9.58 23.47
C LEU A 5 2.84 -9.39 23.86
N ASN A 6 2.03 -10.45 23.85
CA ASN A 6 0.57 -10.38 24.00
C ASN A 6 -0.08 -9.45 22.95
N ILE A 7 0.46 -9.45 21.73
CA ILE A 7 -0.05 -8.71 20.58
C ILE A 7 -0.45 -9.71 19.50
N TYR A 8 -1.62 -9.51 18.92
CA TYR A 8 -2.07 -10.20 17.72
C TYR A 8 -2.26 -9.16 16.61
N VAL A 9 -1.76 -9.46 15.41
CA VAL A 9 -1.77 -8.53 14.28
C VAL A 9 -2.37 -9.23 13.08
N THR A 10 -3.19 -8.49 12.32
CA THR A 10 -3.59 -8.87 10.97
C THR A 10 -3.22 -7.78 9.98
N THR A 11 -2.86 -8.15 8.76
CA THR A 11 -2.54 -7.19 7.68
C THR A 11 -3.44 -7.42 6.48
N ALA A 12 -3.71 -6.37 5.71
CA ALA A 12 -4.53 -6.45 4.51
C ALA A 12 -3.94 -7.39 3.44
N SER A 13 -2.61 -7.40 3.33
CA SER A 13 -1.86 -8.14 2.32
C SER A 13 -0.64 -8.83 2.92
N ASN A 14 -0.01 -9.71 2.14
CA ASN A 14 1.31 -10.23 2.44
C ASN A 14 2.42 -9.18 2.17
N ALA A 15 3.68 -9.58 2.39
CA ALA A 15 4.85 -8.70 2.30
C ALA A 15 5.29 -8.32 0.87
N GLN A 16 4.60 -8.81 -0.17
CA GLN A 16 5.04 -8.67 -1.56
C GLN A 16 3.96 -8.25 -2.56
N GLU A 17 2.71 -8.18 -2.15
CA GLU A 17 1.59 -7.79 -3.02
C GLU A 17 1.01 -6.42 -2.64
N SER A 18 0.08 -5.93 -3.46
CA SER A 18 -0.67 -4.71 -3.18
C SER A 18 -1.89 -4.99 -2.29
N SER A 19 -2.31 -3.98 -1.53
CA SER A 19 -3.69 -3.88 -1.05
C SER A 19 -4.59 -3.20 -2.10
N TYR A 20 -5.89 -3.12 -1.81
CA TYR A 20 -6.90 -2.68 -2.77
C TYR A 20 -7.93 -1.73 -2.16
N GLY A 21 -8.21 -0.65 -2.87
CA GLY A 21 -9.34 0.25 -2.63
C GLY A 21 -10.65 -0.32 -3.21
N THR A 22 -11.79 0.06 -2.65
CA THR A 22 -13.13 -0.30 -3.16
C THR A 22 -14.12 0.85 -2.98
N TYR A 23 -15.36 0.66 -3.41
CA TYR A 23 -16.37 1.72 -3.48
C TYR A 23 -15.86 2.94 -4.25
N CYS A 24 -15.28 2.63 -5.42
CA CYS A 24 -14.64 3.61 -6.29
C CYS A 24 -15.56 4.01 -7.45
N PRO A 25 -15.42 5.23 -7.97
CA PRO A 25 -16.15 5.68 -9.17
C PRO A 25 -15.89 4.73 -10.35
N GLY A 26 -16.93 4.44 -11.14
CA GLY A 26 -16.81 3.53 -12.29
C GLY A 26 -16.63 2.05 -11.96
N MET A 27 -16.72 1.66 -10.69
CA MET A 27 -16.65 0.26 -10.24
C MET A 27 -18.02 -0.23 -9.73
N ASN A 28 -18.12 -1.52 -9.36
CA ASN A 28 -19.34 -2.09 -8.81
C ASN A 28 -19.12 -2.66 -7.39
N PRO A 29 -19.79 -2.13 -6.35
CA PRO A 29 -20.69 -0.99 -6.39
C PRO A 29 -19.91 0.33 -6.47
N SER A 30 -20.47 1.31 -7.18
CA SER A 30 -19.93 2.67 -7.28
C SER A 30 -20.50 3.53 -6.15
N PRO A 31 -19.76 4.55 -5.68
CA PRO A 31 -20.30 5.57 -4.80
C PRO A 31 -21.29 6.48 -5.58
N PRO A 32 -22.05 7.34 -4.87
CA PRO A 32 -22.82 8.40 -5.51
C PRO A 32 -21.96 9.28 -6.42
N SER A 33 -22.53 9.83 -7.50
CA SER A 33 -21.79 10.44 -8.61
C SER A 33 -20.99 11.69 -8.25
N GLU A 34 -21.34 12.36 -7.15
CA GLU A 34 -20.61 13.50 -6.60
C GLU A 34 -19.26 13.11 -5.98
N TYR A 35 -19.08 11.84 -5.60
CA TYR A 35 -17.82 11.33 -5.10
C TYR A 35 -16.95 10.87 -6.27
N ILE A 36 -15.83 11.54 -6.45
CA ILE A 36 -14.82 11.24 -7.49
C ILE A 36 -13.61 10.47 -6.96
N THR A 37 -13.72 9.90 -5.76
CA THR A 37 -12.68 9.10 -5.08
C THR A 37 -13.27 7.82 -4.47
N CYS A 38 -12.41 6.86 -4.13
CA CYS A 38 -12.82 5.64 -3.43
C CYS A 38 -13.26 5.94 -1.99
N LEU A 39 -14.32 5.28 -1.52
CA LEU A 39 -14.85 5.50 -0.15
C LEU A 39 -14.22 4.59 0.91
N GLY A 40 -13.49 3.55 0.52
CA GLY A 40 -12.83 2.67 1.49
C GLY A 40 -11.87 1.68 0.88
N ASP A 41 -11.28 0.85 1.73
CA ASP A 41 -10.33 -0.20 1.35
C ASP A 41 -10.93 -1.59 1.55
N LEU A 42 -10.67 -2.50 0.63
CA LEU A 42 -11.24 -3.85 0.60
C LEU A 42 -11.07 -4.59 1.93
N TYR A 43 -9.89 -4.51 2.55
CA TYR A 43 -9.64 -5.09 3.87
C TYR A 43 -10.38 -4.35 4.98
N SER A 44 -10.32 -3.02 4.98
CA SER A 44 -10.90 -2.18 6.03
C SER A 44 -12.42 -2.33 6.09
N VAL A 45 -13.10 -2.19 4.95
CA VAL A 45 -14.57 -2.34 4.89
C VAL A 45 -14.99 -3.78 5.17
N ALA A 46 -14.13 -4.77 4.90
CA ALA A 46 -14.44 -6.16 5.18
C ALA A 46 -14.58 -6.43 6.68
N TRP A 47 -13.70 -5.90 7.53
CA TRP A 47 -13.77 -6.15 8.98
C TRP A 47 -14.75 -5.20 9.68
N MET A 48 -14.86 -3.94 9.25
CA MET A 48 -15.79 -2.98 9.87
C MET A 48 -17.25 -3.40 9.64
N GLU A 49 -17.62 -3.75 8.40
CA GLU A 49 -18.98 -4.21 8.10
C GLU A 49 -19.30 -5.55 8.78
N ASP A 50 -18.30 -6.41 8.97
CA ASP A 50 -18.44 -7.68 9.68
C ASP A 50 -18.75 -7.40 11.17
N SER A 51 -17.96 -6.56 11.84
CA SER A 51 -18.22 -6.16 13.22
C SER A 51 -19.60 -5.51 13.40
N GLU A 52 -20.00 -4.60 12.50
CA GLU A 52 -21.29 -3.89 12.62
C GLU A 52 -22.52 -4.79 12.36
N THR A 53 -22.32 -5.96 11.74
CA THR A 53 -23.43 -6.86 11.37
C THR A 53 -23.51 -8.12 12.25
N HIS A 54 -22.67 -8.23 13.27
CA HIS A 54 -22.66 -9.38 14.18
C HIS A 54 -22.75 -8.99 15.66
N ASN A 55 -23.07 -9.98 16.49
CA ASN A 55 -23.00 -9.85 17.94
C ASN A 55 -21.56 -10.13 18.42
N LEU A 56 -20.78 -9.09 18.70
CA LEU A 56 -19.35 -9.20 19.09
C LEU A 56 -19.12 -9.91 20.44
N LYS A 57 -20.15 -10.12 21.27
CA LYS A 57 -20.05 -11.00 22.45
C LYS A 57 -20.08 -12.49 22.08
N LYS A 58 -20.60 -12.82 20.90
CA LYS A 58 -20.65 -14.18 20.35
C LYS A 58 -19.49 -14.44 19.40
N GLU A 59 -19.17 -13.49 18.54
CA GLU A 59 -18.11 -13.63 17.54
C GLU A 59 -16.70 -13.56 18.16
N THR A 60 -15.81 -14.39 17.66
CA THR A 60 -14.40 -14.46 18.05
C THR A 60 -13.50 -13.73 17.05
N ILE A 61 -12.33 -13.27 17.48
CA ILE A 61 -11.30 -12.73 16.58
C ILE A 61 -10.96 -13.73 15.46
N LYS A 62 -10.93 -15.03 15.79
CA LYS A 62 -10.72 -16.08 14.81
C LYS A 62 -11.78 -16.04 13.70
N GLN A 63 -13.06 -15.91 14.04
CA GLN A 63 -14.14 -15.92 13.05
C GLN A 63 -14.02 -14.74 12.10
N GLN A 64 -13.91 -13.52 12.64
CA GLN A 64 -13.71 -12.31 11.84
C GLN A 64 -12.49 -12.42 10.92
N TYR A 65 -11.33 -12.92 11.41
CA TYR A 65 -10.16 -13.12 10.55
C TYR A 65 -10.47 -14.01 9.33
N HIS A 66 -11.24 -15.08 9.49
CA HIS A 66 -11.60 -15.95 8.36
C HIS A 66 -12.57 -15.25 7.40
N THR A 67 -13.57 -14.54 7.92
CA THR A 67 -14.53 -13.77 7.10
C THR A 67 -13.81 -12.69 6.29
N VAL A 68 -12.93 -11.92 6.94
CA VAL A 68 -12.15 -10.86 6.31
C VAL A 68 -11.21 -11.43 5.26
N LYS A 69 -10.47 -12.50 5.58
CA LYS A 69 -9.59 -13.19 4.61
C LYS A 69 -10.34 -13.66 3.36
N MET A 70 -11.55 -14.20 3.52
CA MET A 70 -12.38 -14.63 2.41
C MET A 70 -12.86 -13.47 1.54
N ARG A 71 -13.32 -12.38 2.14
CA ARG A 71 -13.75 -11.18 1.39
C ARG A 71 -12.59 -10.48 0.70
N THR A 72 -11.47 -10.28 1.41
CA THR A 72 -10.30 -9.55 0.90
C THR A 72 -9.54 -10.29 -0.20
N SER A 73 -9.61 -11.62 -0.24
CA SER A 73 -9.08 -12.42 -1.36
C SER A 73 -10.00 -12.44 -2.59
N ASN A 74 -11.10 -11.67 -2.56
CA ASN A 74 -12.18 -11.73 -3.53
C ASN A 74 -12.68 -13.17 -3.75
N TYR A 75 -12.86 -13.89 -2.63
CA TYR A 75 -13.21 -15.31 -2.56
C TYR A 75 -12.15 -16.24 -3.18
N ASN A 76 -10.90 -16.10 -2.72
CA ASN A 76 -9.74 -16.88 -3.14
C ASN A 76 -9.36 -16.79 -4.63
N THR A 77 -9.85 -15.79 -5.37
CA THR A 77 -9.40 -15.58 -6.75
C THR A 77 -8.08 -14.81 -6.80
N TYR A 78 -7.86 -13.92 -5.83
CA TYR A 78 -6.75 -12.94 -5.82
C TYR A 78 -6.68 -12.08 -7.09
N SER A 79 -7.76 -12.06 -7.88
CA SER A 79 -7.97 -11.14 -9.00
C SER A 79 -8.76 -9.97 -8.45
N GLY A 80 -8.03 -8.88 -8.17
CA GLY A 80 -8.59 -7.77 -7.37
C GLY A 80 -8.79 -8.17 -5.91
N GLY A 81 -7.78 -8.80 -5.30
CA GLY A 81 -7.81 -9.21 -3.91
C GLY A 81 -6.41 -9.55 -3.40
N SER A 82 -6.26 -9.67 -2.08
CA SER A 82 -4.97 -9.88 -1.39
C SER A 82 -5.08 -10.90 -0.25
N HIS A 83 -3.93 -11.35 0.25
CA HIS A 83 -3.81 -12.33 1.32
C HIS A 83 -3.77 -11.64 2.68
N VAL A 84 -4.86 -11.75 3.42
CA VAL A 84 -4.90 -11.29 4.82
C VAL A 84 -4.00 -12.20 5.66
N MET A 85 -2.97 -11.61 6.25
CA MET A 85 -1.98 -12.33 7.07
C MET A 85 -2.25 -12.16 8.55
N GLU A 86 -1.63 -13.01 9.36
CA GLU A 86 -1.67 -12.95 10.81
C GLU A 86 -0.27 -13.11 11.42
N TYR A 87 -0.01 -12.38 12.50
CA TYR A 87 1.26 -12.39 13.22
C TYR A 87 1.04 -12.26 14.73
N GLY A 88 2.06 -12.60 15.51
CA GLY A 88 2.02 -12.46 16.97
C GLY A 88 1.41 -13.67 17.70
N ASN A 89 0.74 -13.42 18.82
CA ASN A 89 0.19 -14.45 19.70
C ASN A 89 -1.18 -14.94 19.20
N ASN A 90 -1.20 -16.08 18.51
CA ASN A 90 -2.43 -16.69 17.99
C ASN A 90 -3.43 -17.15 19.07
N SER A 91 -3.04 -17.23 20.35
CA SER A 91 -3.94 -17.62 21.45
C SER A 91 -5.08 -16.61 21.63
N ILE A 92 -4.80 -15.34 21.34
CA ILE A 92 -5.75 -14.21 21.39
C ILE A 92 -6.94 -14.43 20.44
N LYS A 93 -6.75 -15.19 19.35
CA LYS A 93 -7.81 -15.44 18.36
C LYS A 93 -9.06 -16.11 18.95
N SER A 94 -8.92 -16.81 20.07
CA SER A 94 -10.05 -17.48 20.75
C SER A 94 -10.95 -16.52 21.53
N GLU A 95 -10.49 -15.30 21.79
CA GLU A 95 -11.20 -14.27 22.52
C GLU A 95 -12.36 -13.67 21.71
N LYS A 96 -13.32 -13.08 22.42
CA LYS A 96 -14.48 -12.41 21.82
C LYS A 96 -14.11 -11.00 21.38
N LEU A 97 -14.63 -10.58 20.22
CA LEU A 97 -14.32 -9.27 19.63
C LEU A 97 -14.69 -8.10 20.54
N TYR A 98 -15.72 -8.24 21.38
CA TYR A 98 -16.17 -7.13 22.22
C TYR A 98 -15.12 -6.62 23.22
N LEU A 99 -14.12 -7.44 23.56
CA LEU A 99 -13.00 -7.04 24.43
C LEU A 99 -12.14 -5.93 23.80
N TYR A 100 -12.17 -5.81 22.46
CA TYR A 100 -11.34 -4.89 21.69
C TYR A 100 -12.16 -3.83 20.98
N GLN A 101 -13.34 -4.18 20.48
CA GLN A 101 -14.18 -3.34 19.62
C GLN A 101 -15.45 -2.85 20.32
N GLY A 102 -15.69 -3.24 21.58
CA GLY A 102 -16.90 -2.89 22.30
C GLY A 102 -18.12 -3.71 21.87
N PHE A 103 -19.31 -3.29 22.29
CA PHE A 103 -20.54 -4.02 22.04
C PHE A 103 -21.72 -3.07 21.82
N ASP A 104 -22.37 -3.21 20.67
CA ASP A 104 -23.63 -2.53 20.36
C ASP A 104 -24.83 -3.41 20.78
N PRO A 105 -25.70 -2.96 21.70
CA PRO A 105 -26.92 -3.68 22.06
C PRO A 105 -27.88 -3.95 20.90
N ALA A 106 -27.85 -3.18 19.81
CA ALA A 106 -28.72 -3.42 18.66
C ALA A 106 -28.43 -4.74 17.94
N THR A 107 -27.20 -5.27 18.05
CA THR A 107 -26.78 -6.51 17.37
C THR A 107 -27.16 -7.79 18.11
N VAL A 108 -27.79 -7.70 19.29
CA VAL A 108 -28.13 -8.87 20.14
C VAL A 108 -28.90 -9.95 19.38
N ASN A 109 -29.89 -9.51 18.61
CA ASN A 109 -30.85 -10.35 17.91
C ASN A 109 -30.50 -10.55 16.43
N LEU A 110 -29.33 -10.06 15.97
CA LEU A 110 -28.87 -10.37 14.62
C LEU A 110 -28.53 -11.86 14.52
N PRO A 111 -29.07 -12.57 13.52
CA PRO A 111 -28.78 -13.98 13.34
C PRO A 111 -27.30 -14.17 12.97
N LEU A 112 -26.69 -15.25 13.46
CA LEU A 112 -25.28 -15.58 13.18
C LEU A 112 -24.99 -15.78 11.67
N ASN A 113 -26.04 -16.02 10.87
CA ASN A 113 -25.94 -16.57 9.52
C ASN A 113 -26.76 -15.82 8.45
N GLU A 114 -27.32 -14.64 8.73
CA GLU A 114 -27.61 -13.72 7.62
C GLU A 114 -26.30 -13.02 7.24
N LEU A 115 -25.30 -13.81 6.84
CA LEU A 115 -24.21 -13.27 6.06
C LEU A 115 -24.91 -12.62 4.87
N PRO A 116 -24.79 -11.30 4.67
CA PRO A 116 -25.17 -10.74 3.38
C PRO A 116 -24.44 -11.62 2.37
N VAL A 117 -25.12 -12.12 1.34
CA VAL A 117 -24.44 -12.83 0.25
C VAL A 117 -23.53 -11.78 -0.36
N LYS A 118 -22.31 -11.67 0.17
CA LYS A 118 -21.37 -10.61 -0.17
C LYS A 118 -20.88 -11.01 -1.55
N SER A 119 -21.37 -10.34 -2.58
CA SER A 119 -20.87 -10.53 -3.93
C SER A 119 -19.41 -10.07 -4.01
N LYS A 120 -18.73 -10.48 -5.08
CA LYS A 120 -17.46 -9.85 -5.45
C LYS A 120 -17.68 -8.36 -5.66
N ILE A 121 -16.72 -7.54 -5.22
CA ILE A 121 -16.76 -6.09 -5.39
C ILE A 121 -15.62 -5.67 -6.31
N GLY A 122 -15.86 -4.64 -7.11
CA GLY A 122 -14.87 -3.98 -7.93
C GLY A 122 -13.86 -3.27 -7.04
N VAL A 123 -12.60 -3.32 -7.45
CA VAL A 123 -11.48 -2.78 -6.69
C VAL A 123 -10.45 -2.11 -7.58
N VAL A 124 -9.68 -1.21 -6.99
CA VAL A 124 -8.50 -0.59 -7.59
C VAL A 124 -7.27 -0.95 -6.79
N ASN A 125 -6.13 -1.13 -7.44
CA ASN A 125 -4.84 -1.25 -6.74
C ASN A 125 -4.57 0.04 -5.95
N GLN A 126 -4.16 -0.07 -4.70
CA GLN A 126 -3.96 1.10 -3.84
C GLN A 126 -2.96 2.11 -4.40
N ARG A 127 -1.95 1.63 -5.15
CA ARG A 127 -0.98 2.52 -5.80
C ARG A 127 -1.57 3.31 -6.97
N ASP A 128 -2.69 2.87 -7.54
CA ASP A 128 -3.32 3.47 -8.71
C ASP A 128 -4.54 4.32 -8.35
N ALA A 129 -5.06 4.22 -7.12
CA ALA A 129 -6.25 4.94 -6.66
C ALA A 129 -6.12 6.47 -6.80
N ASP A 130 -4.94 7.01 -6.54
CA ASP A 130 -4.60 8.43 -6.69
C ASP A 130 -4.69 8.91 -8.15
N LEU A 131 -4.13 8.14 -9.09
CA LEU A 131 -4.25 8.44 -10.52
C LEU A 131 -5.70 8.30 -11.01
N LEU A 132 -6.45 7.34 -10.46
CA LEU A 132 -7.87 7.16 -10.76
C LEU A 132 -8.67 8.39 -10.32
N PHE A 133 -8.40 8.94 -9.13
CA PHE A 133 -9.00 10.19 -8.64
C PHE A 133 -8.70 11.36 -9.59
N LEU A 134 -7.43 11.60 -9.92
CA LEU A 134 -7.03 12.68 -10.82
C LEU A 134 -7.71 12.56 -12.19
N TRP A 135 -7.80 11.34 -12.73
CA TRP A 135 -8.46 11.08 -14.00
C TRP A 135 -9.98 11.32 -13.95
N HIS A 136 -10.66 10.90 -12.87
CA HIS A 136 -12.09 11.19 -12.69
C HIS A 136 -12.34 12.70 -12.52
N MET A 137 -11.46 13.41 -11.80
CA MET A 137 -11.54 14.85 -11.64
C MET A 137 -11.37 15.59 -12.97
N TYR A 138 -10.39 15.17 -13.79
CA TYR A 138 -10.20 15.70 -15.14
C TYR A 138 -11.42 15.46 -16.04
N ARG A 139 -11.97 14.23 -16.03
CA ARG A 139 -13.13 13.86 -16.86
C ARG A 139 -14.42 14.57 -16.50
N THR A 140 -14.61 14.87 -15.21
CA THR A 140 -15.82 15.55 -14.71
C THR A 140 -15.71 17.07 -14.77
N SER A 141 -14.52 17.60 -15.08
CA SER A 141 -14.32 19.04 -15.27
C SER A 141 -14.83 19.50 -16.63
N GLU A 142 -15.44 20.70 -16.66
CA GLU A 142 -16.02 21.31 -17.85
C GLU A 142 -14.94 21.59 -18.92
N ASP A 143 -15.32 21.42 -20.18
CA ASP A 143 -14.43 21.66 -21.34
C ASP A 143 -13.98 23.13 -21.39
N GLY A 144 -12.67 23.35 -21.50
CA GLY A 144 -12.07 24.69 -21.52
C GLY A 144 -12.01 25.39 -20.15
N SER A 145 -12.39 24.70 -19.06
CA SER A 145 -12.21 25.27 -17.72
C SER A 145 -10.75 25.23 -17.28
N ARG A 146 -10.28 26.29 -16.60
CA ARG A 146 -8.94 26.33 -15.99
C ARG A 146 -8.69 25.11 -15.10
N LYS A 147 -9.71 24.70 -14.33
CA LYS A 147 -9.64 23.51 -13.48
C LYS A 147 -9.26 22.26 -14.28
N LYS A 148 -9.82 22.09 -15.49
CA LYS A 148 -9.50 20.94 -16.33
C LYS A 148 -8.02 20.94 -16.73
N ASP A 149 -7.49 22.10 -17.11
CA ASP A 149 -6.09 22.26 -17.47
C ASP A 149 -5.17 22.00 -16.26
N ASP A 150 -5.47 22.58 -15.10
CA ASP A 150 -4.72 22.38 -13.86
C ASP A 150 -4.69 20.89 -13.46
N THR A 151 -5.82 20.19 -13.55
CA THR A 151 -5.90 18.75 -13.23
C THR A 151 -5.17 17.86 -14.24
N LEU A 152 -5.15 18.26 -15.51
CA LEU A 152 -4.38 17.56 -16.54
C LEU A 152 -2.89 17.74 -16.30
N GLU A 153 -2.44 18.95 -15.95
CA GLU A 153 -1.05 19.22 -15.60
C GLU A 153 -0.63 18.35 -14.41
N GLU A 154 -1.40 18.36 -13.32
CA GLU A 154 -1.13 17.55 -12.11
C GLU A 154 -1.04 16.05 -12.42
N LEU A 155 -1.97 15.53 -13.24
CA LEU A 155 -1.95 14.13 -13.67
C LEU A 155 -0.68 13.80 -14.48
N THR A 156 -0.27 14.69 -15.39
CA THR A 156 0.92 14.48 -16.23
C THR A 156 2.21 14.53 -15.42
N GLU A 157 2.34 15.48 -14.51
CA GLU A 157 3.51 15.61 -13.64
C GLU A 157 3.59 14.46 -12.65
N THR A 158 2.49 14.08 -11.98
CA THR A 158 2.45 12.91 -11.10
C THR A 158 2.88 11.64 -11.85
N THR A 159 2.38 11.45 -13.06
CA THR A 159 2.75 10.29 -13.89
C THR A 159 4.23 10.34 -14.30
N ARG A 160 4.76 11.53 -14.63
CA ARG A 160 6.17 11.70 -15.00
C ARG A 160 7.09 11.42 -13.82
N HIS A 161 6.79 11.94 -12.62
CA HIS A 161 7.56 11.67 -11.40
C HIS A 161 7.57 10.18 -11.05
N ARG A 162 6.42 9.50 -11.15
CA ARG A 162 6.33 8.04 -10.94
C ARG A 162 7.26 7.28 -11.88
N LYS A 163 7.28 7.64 -13.17
CA LYS A 163 8.18 7.05 -14.17
C LYS A 163 9.64 7.38 -13.90
N HIS A 164 9.94 8.59 -13.46
CA HIS A 164 11.29 9.00 -13.05
C HIS A 164 11.78 8.12 -11.90
N LEU A 165 11.01 7.99 -10.82
CA LEU A 165 11.37 7.12 -9.69
C LEU A 165 11.62 5.67 -10.11
N ASP A 166 10.72 5.09 -10.92
CA ASP A 166 10.88 3.73 -11.43
C ASP A 166 12.18 3.60 -12.26
N ALA A 167 12.41 4.52 -13.21
CA ALA A 167 13.59 4.50 -14.07
C ALA A 167 14.89 4.73 -13.31
N SER A 168 14.91 5.64 -12.33
CA SER A 168 16.08 5.92 -11.50
C SER A 168 16.47 4.71 -10.65
N VAL A 169 15.50 4.04 -10.02
CA VAL A 169 15.77 2.82 -9.23
C VAL A 169 16.29 1.70 -10.12
N GLU A 170 15.71 1.51 -11.32
CA GLU A 170 16.19 0.53 -12.30
C GLU A 170 17.61 0.84 -12.80
N LEU A 171 17.92 2.12 -13.04
CA LEU A 171 19.24 2.54 -13.49
C LEU A 171 20.30 2.37 -12.40
N ILE A 172 19.99 2.75 -11.15
CA ILE A 172 20.87 2.49 -9.99
C ILE A 172 21.12 0.98 -9.84
N ALA A 173 20.08 0.15 -9.97
CA ALA A 173 20.22 -1.30 -9.98
C ALA A 173 21.23 -1.79 -11.02
N THR A 174 21.09 -1.26 -12.23
CA THR A 174 21.91 -1.62 -13.38
C THR A 174 23.36 -1.18 -13.20
N ILE A 175 23.61 -0.01 -12.61
CA ILE A 175 24.95 0.49 -12.30
C ILE A 175 25.62 -0.40 -11.24
N LEU A 176 24.90 -0.74 -10.17
CA LEU A 176 25.46 -1.48 -9.04
C LEU A 176 25.70 -2.97 -9.34
N PHE A 177 24.80 -3.60 -10.09
CA PHE A 177 24.76 -5.06 -10.24
C PHE A 177 24.80 -5.56 -11.69
N GLY A 178 24.84 -4.64 -12.66
CA GLY A 178 24.72 -4.95 -14.08
C GLY A 178 23.28 -5.21 -14.54
N PRO A 179 23.04 -5.27 -15.87
CA PRO A 179 21.70 -5.31 -16.45
C PRO A 179 21.01 -6.68 -16.37
N THR A 180 21.75 -7.75 -16.09
CA THR A 180 21.24 -9.14 -16.14
C THR A 180 20.84 -9.70 -14.79
N MET A 181 21.32 -9.12 -13.68
CA MET A 181 21.01 -9.60 -12.34
C MET A 181 19.84 -8.80 -11.75
N ASN A 182 18.67 -9.43 -11.67
CA ASN A 182 17.46 -8.82 -11.10
C ASN A 182 17.46 -8.83 -9.55
N VAL A 183 18.61 -8.51 -8.93
CA VAL A 183 18.82 -8.65 -7.49
C VAL A 183 17.88 -7.76 -6.67
N LEU A 184 17.46 -6.61 -7.22
CA LEU A 184 16.57 -5.68 -6.51
C LEU A 184 15.13 -6.18 -6.40
N ASN A 185 14.68 -7.05 -7.29
CA ASN A 185 13.33 -7.61 -7.27
C ASN A 185 13.24 -8.97 -6.58
N LEU A 186 14.36 -9.52 -6.09
CA LEU A 186 14.34 -10.77 -5.33
C LEU A 186 13.57 -10.57 -4.03
N VAL A 187 12.55 -11.40 -3.85
CA VAL A 187 11.76 -11.43 -2.62
C VAL A 187 12.31 -12.52 -1.71
N ARG A 188 12.59 -12.16 -0.46
CA ARG A 188 13.01 -13.12 0.56
C ARG A 188 11.87 -14.08 0.91
N GLU A 189 12.23 -15.28 1.35
CA GLU A 189 11.27 -16.29 1.77
C GLU A 189 10.36 -15.79 2.91
N PRO A 190 9.07 -16.19 2.93
CA PRO A 190 8.13 -15.77 3.96
C PRO A 190 8.64 -16.06 5.38
N GLY A 191 8.61 -15.04 6.23
CA GLY A 191 9.06 -15.11 7.62
C GLY A 191 10.45 -14.54 7.86
N LEU A 192 11.27 -14.34 6.81
CA LEU A 192 12.49 -13.56 6.90
C LEU A 192 12.19 -12.05 6.95
N PRO A 193 13.00 -11.24 7.65
CA PRO A 193 12.87 -9.80 7.60
C PRO A 193 13.23 -9.26 6.22
N LEU A 194 12.62 -8.13 5.85
CA LEU A 194 12.88 -7.43 4.58
C LEU A 194 14.37 -7.09 4.41
N VAL A 195 14.97 -6.57 5.48
CA VAL A 195 16.37 -6.15 5.56
C VAL A 195 16.98 -6.63 6.87
N ASP A 196 18.27 -6.93 6.85
CA ASP A 196 19.02 -7.32 8.04
C ASP A 196 19.51 -6.09 8.85
N ASP A 197 19.88 -5.01 8.16
CA ASP A 197 20.28 -3.73 8.75
C ASP A 197 19.28 -2.61 8.39
N TRP A 198 18.47 -2.21 9.37
CA TRP A 198 17.46 -1.17 9.21
C TRP A 198 18.04 0.24 9.13
N GLU A 199 19.22 0.49 9.72
CA GLU A 199 19.88 1.79 9.63
C GLU A 199 20.54 1.97 8.26
N CYS A 200 21.08 0.89 7.69
CA CYS A 200 21.48 0.88 6.27
C CYS A 200 20.29 1.24 5.37
N LEU A 201 19.12 0.61 5.56
CA LEU A 201 17.94 0.88 4.73
C LEU A 201 17.59 2.38 4.73
N LYS A 202 17.51 2.99 5.92
CA LYS A 202 17.25 4.44 6.05
C LYS A 202 18.33 5.26 5.37
N SER A 203 19.60 4.89 5.53
CA SER A 203 20.72 5.59 4.88
C SER A 203 20.62 5.53 3.35
N MET A 204 20.30 4.38 2.76
CA MET A 204 20.18 4.23 1.31
C MET A 204 18.99 5.02 0.74
N VAL A 205 17.88 5.08 1.49
CA VAL A 205 16.74 5.93 1.13
C VAL A 205 17.13 7.40 1.14
N ARG A 206 17.85 7.87 2.17
CA ARG A 206 18.29 9.28 2.24
C ARG A 206 19.24 9.65 1.10
N VAL A 207 20.20 8.77 0.79
CA VAL A 207 21.12 8.96 -0.35
C VAL A 207 20.33 9.06 -1.66
N PHE A 208 19.36 8.17 -1.87
CA PHE A 208 18.50 8.24 -3.05
C PHE A 208 17.74 9.56 -3.11
N GLU A 209 17.08 9.97 -2.02
CA GLU A 209 16.27 11.19 -2.03
C GLU A 209 17.09 12.46 -2.21
N GLU A 210 18.34 12.50 -1.71
CA GLU A 210 19.28 13.61 -1.89
C GLU A 210 19.66 13.82 -3.36
N HIS A 211 19.82 12.76 -4.14
CA HIS A 211 20.27 12.84 -5.52
C HIS A 211 19.14 12.72 -6.56
N CYS A 212 18.05 12.03 -6.23
CA CYS A 212 17.00 11.64 -7.18
C CYS A 212 15.64 12.29 -6.89
N GLY A 213 15.51 13.04 -5.78
CA GLY A 213 14.27 13.68 -5.37
C GLY A 213 13.41 12.83 -4.42
N SER A 214 12.33 13.43 -3.91
CA SER A 214 11.50 12.78 -2.88
C SER A 214 10.85 11.50 -3.38
N LEU A 215 10.88 10.46 -2.54
CA LEU A 215 10.29 9.16 -2.84
C LEU A 215 8.76 9.24 -2.96
N THR A 216 8.13 10.18 -2.23
CA THR A 216 6.66 10.28 -2.05
C THR A 216 6.04 8.97 -1.53
N GLN A 217 4.72 8.94 -1.37
CA GLN A 217 4.04 7.69 -1.00
C GLN A 217 4.15 6.61 -2.10
N TYR A 218 4.24 7.02 -3.38
CA TYR A 218 4.36 6.08 -4.49
C TYR A 218 5.66 5.28 -4.42
N GLY A 219 6.78 5.96 -4.24
CA GLY A 219 8.10 5.35 -4.28
C GLY A 219 8.38 4.41 -3.11
N MET A 220 7.56 4.39 -2.05
CA MET A 220 7.63 3.37 -1.00
C MET A 220 7.57 1.93 -1.56
N LYS A 221 7.01 1.74 -2.77
CA LYS A 221 7.07 0.46 -3.49
C LYS A 221 8.52 -0.05 -3.72
N HIS A 222 9.48 0.86 -3.80
CA HIS A 222 10.90 0.59 -4.05
C HIS A 222 11.70 0.24 -2.80
N MET A 223 11.07 0.19 -1.62
CA MET A 223 11.77 -0.13 -0.38
C MET A 223 12.47 -1.49 -0.39
N ARG A 224 11.93 -2.46 -1.14
CA ARG A 224 12.61 -3.75 -1.36
C ARG A 224 13.92 -3.60 -2.13
N ALA A 225 13.98 -2.69 -3.09
CA ALA A 225 15.19 -2.41 -3.85
C ALA A 225 16.29 -1.90 -2.91
N PHE A 226 16.00 -0.88 -2.10
CA PHE A 226 16.96 -0.35 -1.11
C PHE A 226 17.34 -1.39 -0.04
N ALA A 227 16.39 -2.21 0.41
CA ALA A 227 16.69 -3.32 1.32
C ALA A 227 17.65 -4.33 0.69
N ASN A 228 17.46 -4.67 -0.59
CA ASN A 228 18.33 -5.59 -1.30
C ASN A 228 19.73 -5.00 -1.56
N VAL A 229 19.86 -3.68 -1.75
CA VAL A 229 21.17 -2.99 -1.76
C VAL A 229 21.91 -3.24 -0.44
N CYS A 230 21.25 -3.03 0.70
CA CYS A 230 21.81 -3.29 2.02
C CYS A 230 22.16 -4.77 2.25
N ASN A 231 21.25 -5.67 1.89
CA ASN A 231 21.44 -7.12 2.07
C ASN A 231 22.60 -7.68 1.23
N ASN A 232 23.01 -6.99 0.16
CA ASN A 232 24.17 -7.33 -0.66
C ASN A 232 25.45 -6.60 -0.23
N GLY A 233 25.44 -5.85 0.88
CA GLY A 233 26.62 -5.20 1.43
C GLY A 233 27.17 -4.06 0.57
N VAL A 234 26.32 -3.41 -0.24
CA VAL A 234 26.72 -2.23 -1.00
C VAL A 234 27.01 -1.08 -0.04
N SER A 235 28.17 -0.43 -0.21
CA SER A 235 28.58 0.68 0.64
C SER A 235 27.78 1.94 0.31
N LYS A 236 27.72 2.88 1.27
CA LYS A 236 27.02 4.15 1.09
C LYS A 236 27.60 4.94 -0.08
N GLU A 237 28.94 4.91 -0.23
CA GLU A 237 29.69 5.63 -1.27
C GLU A 237 29.32 5.12 -2.67
N LEU A 238 29.18 3.80 -2.85
CA LEU A 238 28.76 3.22 -4.12
C LEU A 238 27.30 3.60 -4.45
N MET A 239 26.43 3.67 -3.45
CA MET A 239 25.06 4.15 -3.63
C MET A 239 25.02 5.64 -4.00
N GLU A 240 25.86 6.48 -3.40
CA GLU A 240 25.98 7.90 -3.72
C GLU A 240 26.45 8.10 -5.17
N GLU A 241 27.50 7.39 -5.59
CA GLU A 241 28.01 7.45 -6.97
C GLU A 241 26.95 6.99 -7.98
N ALA A 242 26.29 5.86 -7.71
CA ALA A 242 25.25 5.33 -8.59
C ALA A 242 24.03 6.26 -8.67
N SER A 243 23.60 6.84 -7.54
CA SER A 243 22.46 7.77 -7.51
C SER A 243 22.79 9.08 -8.22
N THR A 244 24.01 9.59 -8.05
CA THR A 244 24.50 10.78 -8.77
C THR A 244 24.55 10.51 -10.28
N ALA A 245 25.07 9.35 -10.70
CA ALA A 245 25.14 8.99 -12.11
C ALA A 245 23.76 8.77 -12.74
N ALA A 246 22.80 8.21 -11.99
CA ALA A 246 21.46 7.92 -12.48
C ALA A 246 20.56 9.17 -12.58
N CYS A 247 20.75 10.13 -11.68
CA CYS A 247 19.82 11.25 -11.50
C CYS A 247 20.46 12.63 -11.80
N GLY A 248 21.77 12.68 -12.02
CA GLY A 248 22.51 13.90 -12.36
C GLY A 248 21.96 14.57 -13.61
N GLY A 249 21.25 15.68 -13.42
CA GLY A 249 20.63 16.47 -14.50
C GLY A 249 19.10 16.45 -14.52
N TYR A 250 18.45 15.69 -13.65
CA TYR A 250 17.00 15.76 -13.48
C TYR A 250 16.62 16.93 -12.57
N SER A 251 15.79 17.87 -13.08
CA SER A 251 15.21 18.95 -12.26
C SER A 251 13.72 19.11 -12.54
N GLU A 252 12.85 18.50 -11.73
CA GLU A 252 11.41 18.81 -11.72
C GLU A 252 11.05 19.66 -10.51
N ALA A 253 10.88 20.96 -10.69
CA ALA A 253 10.78 21.96 -9.62
C ALA A 253 9.75 21.64 -8.49
N ARG A 254 8.67 20.88 -8.79
CA ARG A 254 7.66 20.48 -7.78
C ARG A 254 8.09 19.28 -6.91
N TYR A 255 8.80 18.31 -7.48
CA TYR A 255 9.27 17.09 -6.78
C TYR A 255 10.76 17.13 -6.42
N THR A 256 11.46 18.15 -6.89
CA THR A 256 12.84 18.53 -6.50
C THR A 256 12.86 19.62 -5.45
N VAL A 257 11.73 19.88 -4.78
CA VAL A 257 11.79 20.50 -3.45
C VAL A 257 12.63 19.55 -2.60
N HIS A 258 13.89 19.94 -2.42
CA HIS A 258 14.94 19.10 -1.86
C HIS A 258 14.42 18.48 -0.55
N PRO A 259 14.74 17.23 -0.21
CA PRO A 259 14.28 16.60 1.05
C PRO A 259 14.64 17.41 2.30
N SER A 260 15.57 18.36 2.20
CA SER A 260 15.88 19.35 3.23
C SER A 260 14.73 20.32 3.55
N ILE A 261 13.72 20.42 2.67
CA ILE A 261 12.52 21.28 2.81
C ILE A 261 11.29 20.44 3.19
N LEU A 262 11.09 19.27 2.57
CA LEU A 262 9.93 18.38 2.82
C LEU A 262 10.15 17.39 3.97
N GLY A 263 11.39 17.21 4.41
CA GLY A 263 11.81 16.12 5.27
C GLY A 263 12.16 14.87 4.45
N TYR A 264 13.14 14.11 4.94
CA TYR A 264 13.46 12.79 4.40
C TYR A 264 12.37 11.78 4.77
N SER A 265 12.13 10.81 3.90
CA SER A 265 11.20 9.70 4.16
C SER A 265 11.67 8.79 5.32
N ALA A 266 12.95 8.85 5.67
CA ALA A 266 13.61 8.00 6.66
C ALA A 266 14.53 8.78 7.60
#